data_AF-A0A7C4RFP7-F1
#
_entry.id   AF-A0A7C4RFP7-F1
#
_cell.length_a   1.000
_cell.length_b   1.000
_cell.length_c   1.000
_cell.angle_alpha   90.00
_cell.angle_beta   90.00
_cell.angle_gamma   90.00
#
_symmetry.space_group_name_H-M   'P 1'
#
loop_
_entity.id
_entity.type
_entity.pdbx_description
1 polymer ?
#
loop_
_entity_poly.entity_id
_entity_poly.type
_entity_poly.pdbx_seq_one_letter_code
_entity_poly.pdbx_strand_id
1 'polypeptide(L)'
;MSKDQLIGALLLVGSIIGIIVYGYLLYLYPQLILQITAFVAVAGVLGIVGWIGYTLATTPPPKPIEEIEKEIEKELKSVEEKEESKTEEKSQQQ
;
A
#
# COMPACT_ATOMS: atom_id res chain seq x y z
N MET A 1 28.43 7.61 -11.93
CA MET A 1 27.68 7.27 -10.70
C MET A 1 26.64 6.24 -11.07
N SER A 2 26.57 5.11 -10.38
CA SER A 2 25.45 4.17 -10.55
C SER A 2 24.16 4.88 -10.16
N LYS A 3 23.05 4.51 -10.81
CA LYS A 3 21.73 5.11 -10.54
C LYS A 3 21.38 5.03 -9.05
N ASP A 4 21.79 3.95 -8.40
CA ASP A 4 21.59 3.70 -6.97
C ASP A 4 22.40 4.65 -6.08
N GLN A 5 23.64 4.96 -6.47
CA GLN A 5 24.48 5.93 -5.75
C GLN A 5 23.93 7.36 -5.87
N LEU A 6 23.30 7.68 -7.00
CA LEU A 6 22.67 8.98 -7.22
C LEU A 6 21.40 9.14 -6.37
N ILE A 7 20.57 8.10 -6.30
CA ILE A 7 19.41 8.05 -5.40
C ILE A 7 19.85 8.17 -3.94
N GLY A 8 20.89 7.43 -3.54
CA GLY A 8 21.41 7.47 -2.17
C GLY A 8 21.95 8.85 -1.79
N ALA A 9 22.70 9.49 -2.69
CA ALA A 9 23.22 10.84 -2.47
C ALA A 9 22.09 11.88 -2.39
N LEU A 10 21.06 11.76 -3.22
CA LEU A 10 19.92 12.67 -3.23
C LEU A 10 19.10 12.54 -1.94
N LEU A 11 18.85 11.31 -1.46
CA LEU A 11 18.22 11.05 -0.18
C LEU A 11 19.04 11.62 0.99
N LEU A 12 20.37 11.46 0.97
CA LEU A 12 21.24 11.98 2.02
C LEU A 12 21.21 13.51 2.06
N VAL A 13 21.36 14.18 0.92
CA VAL A 13 21.32 15.65 0.85
C VAL A 13 19.93 16.16 1.23
N GLY A 14 18.85 15.52 0.73
CA GLY A 14 17.48 15.86 1.08
C GLY A 14 17.20 15.73 2.58
N SER A 15 17.72 14.67 3.21
CA SER A 15 17.60 14.45 4.65
C SER A 15 18.34 15.54 5.45
N ILE A 16 19.58 15.87 5.07
CA ILE A 16 20.35 16.93 5.73
C ILE A 16 19.63 18.27 5.63
N ILE A 17 19.12 18.62 4.44
CA ILE A 17 18.34 19.85 4.24
C ILE A 17 17.09 19.83 5.12
N GLY A 18 16.37 18.70 5.16
CA GLY A 18 15.18 18.54 6.00
C GLY A 18 15.47 18.77 7.49
N ILE A 19 16.58 18.23 8.00
CA ILE A 19 17.00 18.41 9.40
C ILE A 19 17.30 19.88 9.69
N ILE A 20 18.04 20.56 8.81
CA ILE A 20 18.39 21.97 8.99
C ILE A 20 17.14 22.83 9.00
N VAL A 21 16.22 22.62 8.04
CA VAL A 21 14.96 23.36 7.96
C VAL A 21 14.10 23.10 9.18
N TYR A 22 13.89 21.84 9.56
CA TYR A 22 13.08 21.51 10.74
C TYR A 22 13.68 22.10 12.02
N GLY A 23 14.99 21.98 12.22
CA GLY A 23 15.68 22.56 13.36
C GLY A 23 15.56 24.08 13.41
N TYR A 24 15.68 24.76 12.26
CA TYR A 24 15.49 26.20 12.17
C TYR A 24 14.05 26.64 12.50
N LEU A 25 13.05 25.92 11.99
CA LEU A 25 11.64 26.19 12.31
C LEU A 25 11.35 25.93 13.80
N LEU A 26 11.94 24.90 14.39
CA LEU A 26 11.81 24.59 15.81
C LEU A 26 12.46 25.68 16.67
N TYR A 27 13.60 26.23 16.26
CA TYR A 27 14.21 27.36 16.94
C TYR A 27 13.32 28.62 16.91
N LEU A 28 12.74 28.95 15.75
CA LEU A 28 11.95 30.18 15.59
C LEU A 28 10.54 30.07 16.18
N TYR A 29 9.90 28.91 16.06
CA TYR A 29 8.52 28.66 16.49
C TYR A 29 8.37 27.33 17.25
N PRO A 30 9.05 27.16 18.40
CA PRO A 30 9.16 25.87 19.09
C PRO A 30 7.79 25.29 19.45
N GLN A 31 6.91 26.12 20.04
CA GLN A 31 5.61 25.65 20.49
C GLN A 31 4.71 25.23 19.32
N LEU A 32 4.70 26.01 18.23
CA LEU A 32 3.85 25.72 17.06
C LEU A 32 4.29 24.44 16.35
N ILE A 33 5.60 24.28 16.14
CA ILE A 33 6.15 23.11 15.44
C ILE A 33 5.98 21.84 16.26
N LEU A 34 6.18 21.90 17.58
CA LEU A 34 5.94 20.75 18.46
C LEU A 34 4.45 20.37 18.51
N GLN A 35 3.54 21.36 18.57
CA GLN A 35 2.10 21.11 18.52
C GLN A 35 1.68 20.44 17.21
N ILE A 36 2.17 20.94 16.07
CA ILE A 36 1.89 20.34 14.76
C ILE A 36 2.45 18.91 14.70
N THR A 37 3.69 18.70 15.17
CA THR A 37 4.32 17.36 15.17
C THR A 37 3.51 16.38 16.03
N ALA A 38 3.09 16.80 17.22
CA ALA A 38 2.25 16.00 18.12
C ALA A 38 0.87 15.72 17.50
N PHE A 39 0.25 16.72 16.88
CA PHE A 39 -1.02 16.57 16.19
C PHE A 39 -0.91 15.57 15.03
N VAL A 40 0.12 15.67 14.19
CA VAL A 40 0.35 14.73 13.07
C VAL A 40 0.56 13.31 13.59
N ALA A 41 1.30 13.13 14.69
CA ALA A 41 1.48 11.82 15.31
C ALA A 41 0.13 11.21 15.76
N VAL A 42 -0.69 11.99 16.47
CA VAL A 42 -2.02 11.54 16.93
C VAL A 42 -2.97 11.31 15.75
N ALA A 43 -2.99 12.21 14.77
CA ALA A 43 -3.80 12.09 13.56
C ALA A 43 -3.39 10.88 12.71
N GLY A 44 -2.11 10.51 12.69
CA GLY A 44 -1.64 9.27 12.05
C GLY A 44 -2.24 8.03 12.70
N VAL A 45 -2.20 7.95 14.04
CA VAL A 45 -2.78 6.83 14.79
C VAL A 45 -4.30 6.78 14.62
N LEU A 46 -4.98 7.90 14.85
CA LEU A 46 -6.44 7.99 14.69
C LEU A 46 -6.88 7.81 13.25
N GLY A 47 -6.07 8.21 12.27
CA GLY A 47 -6.31 8.00 10.86
C GLY A 47 -6.29 6.52 10.49
N ILE A 48 -5.34 5.73 11.05
CA ILE A 48 -5.32 4.28 10.87
C ILE A 48 -6.56 3.64 11.51
N VAL A 49 -6.89 3.99 12.76
CA VAL A 49 -8.08 3.47 13.45
C VAL A 49 -9.37 3.84 12.69
N GLY A 50 -9.47 5.09 12.24
CA GLY A 50 -10.58 5.59 11.45
C GLY A 50 -10.70 4.89 10.10
N TRP A 51 -9.59 4.62 9.43
CA TRP A 51 -9.57 3.86 8.17
C TRP A 51 -10.04 2.41 8.39
N ILE A 52 -9.57 1.74 9.44
CA ILE A 52 -10.04 0.40 9.79
C ILE A 52 -11.54 0.44 10.09
N GLY A 53 -12.00 1.38 10.92
CA GLY A 53 -13.41 1.57 11.21
C GLY A 53 -14.24 1.84 9.95
N TYR A 54 -13.72 2.65 9.03
CA TYR A 54 -14.35 2.92 7.74
C TYR A 54 -14.46 1.64 6.90
N THR A 55 -13.40 0.84 6.79
CA THR A 55 -13.45 -0.42 6.05
C THR A 55 -14.44 -1.39 6.69
N LEU A 56 -14.46 -1.55 8.02
CA LEU A 56 -15.42 -2.42 8.71
C LEU A 56 -16.87 -1.97 8.54
N ALA A 57 -17.12 -0.65 8.56
CA ALA A 57 -18.46 -0.09 8.39
C ALA A 57 -18.97 -0.19 6.94
N THR A 58 -18.05 -0.19 5.97
CA THR A 58 -18.39 -0.20 4.54
C THR A 58 -18.24 -1.56 3.87
N THR A 59 -17.59 -2.53 4.53
CA THR A 59 -17.62 -3.93 4.09
C THR A 59 -18.92 -4.57 4.57
N PRO A 60 -19.83 -4.96 3.65
CA PRO A 60 -20.92 -5.84 4.03
C PRO A 60 -20.33 -7.13 4.62
N PRO A 61 -21.01 -7.72 5.62
CA PRO A 61 -20.50 -8.90 6.31
C PRO A 61 -20.06 -9.95 5.28
N PRO A 62 -18.88 -10.55 5.48
CA PRO A 62 -18.30 -11.48 4.53
C PRO A 62 -19.35 -12.49 4.09
N LYS A 63 -19.57 -12.59 2.77
CA LYS A 63 -20.54 -13.53 2.21
C LYS A 63 -20.24 -14.94 2.77
N PRO A 64 -21.26 -15.78 3.01
CA PRO A 64 -21.05 -17.13 3.50
C PRO A 64 -19.99 -17.85 2.67
N ILE A 65 -19.06 -18.52 3.34
CA ILE A 65 -17.89 -19.19 2.74
C ILE A 65 -18.28 -20.11 1.57
N GLU A 66 -19.49 -20.68 1.62
CA GLU A 66 -20.06 -21.56 0.59
C GLU A 66 -20.26 -20.91 -0.79
N GLU A 67 -20.55 -19.60 -0.87
CA GLU A 67 -20.69 -18.91 -2.16
C GLU A 67 -19.33 -18.59 -2.77
N ILE A 68 -18.35 -18.28 -1.91
CA ILE A 68 -16.97 -17.95 -2.30
C ILE A 68 -16.25 -19.21 -2.80
N GLU A 69 -16.44 -20.37 -2.14
CA GLU A 69 -15.92 -21.66 -2.64
C GLU A 69 -16.51 -22.03 -4.00
N LYS A 70 -17.82 -21.84 -4.20
CA LYS A 70 -18.47 -22.14 -5.49
C LYS A 70 -18.03 -21.22 -6.62
N GLU A 71 -17.80 -19.93 -6.35
CA GLU A 71 -17.25 -19.00 -7.36
C GLU A 71 -15.79 -19.33 -7.69
N ILE A 72 -14.95 -19.63 -6.69
CA ILE A 72 -13.56 -20.03 -6.89
C ILE A 72 -13.45 -21.34 -7.66
N GLU A 73 -14.25 -22.35 -7.32
CA GLU A 73 -14.25 -23.64 -8.03
C GLU A 73 -14.70 -23.48 -9.49
N LYS A 74 -15.64 -22.57 -9.75
CA LYS A 74 -16.11 -22.26 -11.10
C LYS A 74 -15.07 -21.49 -11.92
N GLU A 75 -14.34 -20.55 -11.30
CA GLU A 75 -13.23 -19.88 -11.97
C GLU A 75 -12.08 -20.84 -12.24
N LEU A 76 -11.68 -21.69 -11.29
CA LEU A 76 -10.63 -22.70 -11.50
C LEU A 76 -10.98 -23.64 -12.66
N LYS A 77 -12.20 -24.19 -12.69
CA LYS A 77 -12.66 -25.05 -13.80
C LYS A 77 -12.60 -24.33 -15.15
N SER A 78 -12.97 -23.05 -15.19
CA SER A 78 -12.92 -22.26 -16.42
C SER A 78 -11.50 -21.91 -16.88
N VAL A 79 -10.52 -21.88 -15.97
CA VAL A 79 -9.11 -21.65 -16.29
C VAL A 79 -8.47 -22.95 -16.78
N GLU A 80 -8.78 -24.08 -16.15
CA GLU A 80 -8.29 -25.41 -16.54
C GLU A 80 -8.79 -25.82 -17.92
N GLU A 81 -10.07 -25.59 -18.23
CA GLU A 81 -10.66 -25.83 -19.56
C GLU A 81 -10.05 -24.91 -20.65
N LYS A 82 -9.60 -23.70 -20.27
CA LYS A 82 -8.88 -22.78 -21.17
C LYS A 82 -7.41 -23.16 -21.36
N GLU A 83 -6.78 -23.80 -20.39
CA GLU A 83 -5.40 -24.31 -20.49
C GLU A 83 -5.34 -25.62 -21.28
N GLU A 84 -6.30 -26.53 -21.09
CA GLU A 84 -6.42 -27.76 -21.86
C GLU A 84 -6.69 -27.46 -23.35
N SER A 85 -7.64 -26.57 -23.65
CA SER A 85 -7.93 -26.16 -25.04
C SER A 85 -6.73 -25.48 -25.73
N LYS A 86 -5.95 -24.66 -25.01
CA LYS A 86 -4.70 -24.07 -25.54
C LYS A 86 -3.57 -25.09 -25.73
N THR A 87 -3.57 -26.16 -24.95
CA THR A 87 -2.54 -27.22 -25.01
C THR A 87 -2.85 -28.18 -26.15
N GLU A 88 -4.12 -28.51 -26.39
CA GLU A 88 -4.56 -29.30 -27.55
C GLU A 88 -4.35 -28.58 -28.88
N GLU A 89 -4.64 -27.27 -28.97
CA GLU A 89 -4.37 -26.46 -30.18
C GLU A 89 -2.88 -26.43 -30.55
N LYS A 90 -1.99 -26.40 -29.56
CA LYS A 90 -0.53 -26.45 -29.78
C LYS A 90 -0.02 -27.83 -30.16
N SER A 91 -0.68 -28.91 -29.74
CA SER A 91 -0.26 -30.28 -30.03
C SER A 91 -0.74 -30.78 -31.41
N GLN A 92 -1.75 -30.14 -32.01
CA GLN A 92 -2.24 -30.47 -33.37
C GLN A 92 -1.54 -29.67 -34.50
N GLN A 93 -0.70 -28.70 -34.16
CA GLN A 93 0.08 -27.89 -35.12
C GLN A 93 1.57 -28.33 -35.26
N GLN A 94 1.98 -29.46 -34.67
CA GLN A 94 3.30 -30.09 -34.88
C GLN A 94 3.20 -31.38 -35.69
#